data_AF-A0A9W7EFP9-F1
#
_entry.id   AF-A0A9W7EFP9-F1
#
_cell.length_a   1.000
_cell.length_b   1.000
_cell.length_c   1.000
_cell.angle_alpha   90.00
_cell.angle_beta   90.00
_cell.angle_gamma   90.00
#
_symmetry.space_group_name_H-M   'P 1'
#
loop_
_entity.id
_entity.type
_entity.pdbx_description
1 polymer ?
#
loop_
_entity_poly.entity_id
_entity_poly.type
_entity_poly.pdbx_seq_one_letter_code
_entity_poly.pdbx_strand_id
1 'polypeptide(L)'
;MGVGLFGGHARLDRGRDEIGNEKANLNYMCRFLNTPSGTIADREYNVRSIISNSMGAMSILSLEGGRLPNEVTVSIQPPEASGVIFKSQLLTTGRLSSPLPTPTSPTFYTSEIGRSVLETLTPSSPRTVTLKEVETISSYTVINDDLVLGRQRSATYLTPGEDYGSVEFRMWQAAGGVKGRAVEIRDYELIYERVR
;
A
#
# COMPACT_ATOMS: atom_id res chain seq x y z
N MET A 1 19.56 -18.91 16.99
CA MET A 1 18.36 -18.93 16.13
C MET A 1 18.43 -17.73 15.21
N GLY A 2 18.41 -17.94 13.89
CA GLY A 2 18.43 -16.84 12.92
C GLY A 2 17.05 -16.19 12.83
N VAL A 3 16.97 -14.87 12.94
CA VAL A 3 15.75 -14.13 12.61
C VAL A 3 15.66 -14.12 11.08
N GLY A 4 14.68 -14.82 10.53
CA GLY A 4 14.40 -14.81 9.09
C GLY A 4 14.01 -13.40 8.66
N LEU A 5 14.97 -12.64 8.13
CA LEU A 5 14.75 -11.29 7.66
C LEU A 5 14.40 -11.33 6.18
N PHE A 6 13.10 -11.22 5.91
CA PHE A 6 12.48 -10.92 4.63
C PHE A 6 12.74 -11.92 3.48
N GLY A 7 11.68 -12.60 3.07
CA GLY A 7 11.44 -12.89 1.65
C GLY A 7 12.53 -13.64 0.90
N GLY A 8 12.97 -14.78 1.43
CA GLY A 8 13.75 -15.77 0.67
C GLY A 8 12.92 -16.43 -0.44
N HIS A 9 13.25 -17.67 -0.82
CA HIS A 9 12.61 -18.44 -1.89
C HIS A 9 11.07 -18.33 -1.90
N ALA A 10 10.40 -18.29 -0.75
CA ALA A 10 8.94 -18.13 -0.65
C ALA A 10 8.35 -16.88 -1.35
N ARG A 11 9.10 -15.76 -1.50
CA ARG A 11 8.64 -14.59 -2.28
C ARG A 11 8.86 -14.79 -3.78
N LEU A 12 9.95 -15.44 -4.16
CA LEU A 12 10.20 -15.82 -5.55
C LEU A 12 9.16 -16.83 -6.02
N ASP A 13 8.81 -17.79 -5.16
CA ASP A 13 7.83 -18.83 -5.43
C ASP A 13 6.43 -18.22 -5.55
N ARG A 14 6.04 -17.34 -4.62
CA ARG A 14 4.77 -16.60 -4.73
C ARG A 14 4.71 -15.69 -5.95
N GLY A 15 5.80 -14.98 -6.26
CA GLY A 15 5.90 -14.16 -7.47
C GLY A 15 5.81 -15.00 -8.75
N ARG A 16 6.34 -16.23 -8.74
CA ARG A 16 6.17 -17.20 -9.84
C ARG A 16 4.73 -17.69 -9.97
N ASP A 17 4.06 -17.92 -8.85
CA ASP A 17 2.66 -18.35 -8.82
C ASP A 17 1.69 -17.25 -9.29
N GLU A 18 2.12 -15.99 -9.22
CA GLU A 18 1.37 -14.83 -9.70
C GLU A 18 1.56 -14.56 -11.20
N ILE A 19 2.71 -14.94 -11.78
CA ILE A 19 3.00 -14.73 -13.22
C ILE A 19 2.04 -15.57 -14.09
N GLY A 20 1.20 -14.89 -14.88
CA GLY A 20 0.26 -15.52 -15.80
C GLY A 20 -1.04 -16.02 -15.14
N ASN A 21 -1.24 -15.78 -13.85
CA ASN A 21 -2.47 -16.12 -13.15
C ASN A 21 -3.46 -14.95 -13.23
N GLU A 22 -4.51 -15.07 -14.04
CA GLU A 22 -5.56 -14.03 -14.13
C GLU A 22 -6.25 -13.73 -12.79
N LYS A 23 -6.24 -14.69 -11.84
CA LYS A 23 -6.75 -14.48 -10.48
C LYS A 23 -5.83 -13.61 -9.62
N ALA A 24 -4.60 -13.33 -10.06
CA ALA A 24 -3.72 -12.35 -9.44
C ALA A 24 -4.09 -10.91 -9.82
N ASN A 25 -4.94 -10.72 -10.85
CA ASN A 25 -5.46 -9.40 -11.18
C ASN A 25 -6.43 -8.94 -10.09
N LEU A 26 -6.03 -7.94 -9.33
CA LEU A 26 -6.89 -7.31 -8.35
C LEU A 26 -7.84 -6.33 -9.06
N ASN A 27 -9.07 -6.78 -9.29
CA ASN A 27 -10.14 -5.93 -9.81
C ASN A 27 -10.94 -5.33 -8.65
N TYR A 28 -11.09 -4.01 -8.64
CA TYR A 28 -11.81 -3.31 -7.58
C TYR A 28 -12.42 -2.02 -8.12
N MET A 29 -13.55 -1.61 -7.53
CA MET A 29 -14.14 -0.30 -7.82
C MET A 29 -13.29 0.79 -7.16
N CYS A 30 -13.02 1.86 -7.89
CA CYS A 30 -12.38 3.05 -7.33
C CYS A 30 -13.22 4.31 -7.58
N ARG A 31 -13.06 5.29 -6.70
CA ARG A 31 -13.73 6.58 -6.73
C ARG A 31 -12.72 7.70 -6.51
N PHE A 32 -12.97 8.79 -7.19
CA PHE A 32 -12.26 10.06 -7.04
C PHE A 32 -13.28 11.15 -6.70
N LEU A 33 -12.90 12.05 -5.80
CA LEU A 33 -13.72 13.15 -5.33
C LEU A 33 -13.19 14.46 -5.92
N ASN A 34 -14.10 15.28 -6.45
CA ASN A 34 -13.76 16.64 -6.85
C ASN A 34 -13.79 17.55 -5.61
N THR A 35 -12.68 18.25 -5.39
CA THR A 35 -12.52 19.25 -4.33
C THR A 35 -12.20 20.61 -4.96
N PRO A 36 -12.35 21.73 -4.23
CA PRO A 36 -11.94 23.04 -4.73
C PRO A 36 -10.46 23.12 -5.14
N SER A 37 -9.60 22.28 -4.55
CA SER A 37 -8.16 22.20 -4.83
C SER A 37 -7.81 21.18 -5.93
N GLY A 38 -8.81 20.56 -6.56
CA GLY A 38 -8.63 19.55 -7.60
C GLY A 38 -9.27 18.20 -7.24
N THR A 39 -8.98 17.18 -8.04
CA THR A 39 -9.51 15.82 -7.83
C THR A 39 -8.58 15.03 -6.91
N ILE A 40 -9.16 14.35 -5.91
CA ILE A 40 -8.43 13.49 -4.98
C ILE A 40 -9.02 12.08 -4.98
N ALA A 41 -8.20 11.07 -4.67
CA ALA A 41 -8.71 9.72 -4.47
C ALA A 41 -9.61 9.65 -3.23
N ASP A 42 -10.75 8.98 -3.35
CA ASP A 42 -11.56 8.61 -2.19
C ASP A 42 -10.90 7.44 -1.46
N ARG A 43 -9.98 7.75 -0.55
CA ARG A 43 -9.16 6.73 0.10
C ARG A 43 -9.99 5.73 0.87
N GLU A 44 -11.04 6.15 1.56
CA GLU A 44 -11.89 5.22 2.30
C GLU A 44 -12.59 4.25 1.35
N TYR A 45 -13.26 4.77 0.32
CA TYR A 45 -13.94 3.92 -0.66
C TYR A 45 -12.97 2.98 -1.36
N ASN A 46 -11.83 3.50 -1.81
CA ASN A 46 -10.84 2.74 -2.58
C ASN A 46 -10.19 1.65 -1.72
N VAL A 47 -9.78 1.96 -0.49
CA VAL A 47 -9.19 0.98 0.43
C VAL A 47 -10.20 -0.09 0.83
N ARG A 48 -11.45 0.30 1.10
CA ARG A 48 -12.54 -0.66 1.37
C ARG A 48 -12.73 -1.63 0.22
N SER A 49 -12.78 -1.10 -1.01
CA SER A 49 -12.96 -1.88 -2.23
C SER A 49 -11.78 -2.82 -2.48
N ILE A 50 -10.55 -2.33 -2.33
CA ILE A 50 -9.32 -3.15 -2.42
C ILE A 50 -9.38 -4.31 -1.44
N ILE A 51 -9.66 -4.06 -0.16
CA ILE A 51 -9.66 -5.10 0.87
C ILE A 51 -10.78 -6.11 0.62
N SER A 52 -11.97 -5.63 0.27
CA SER A 52 -13.13 -6.50 0.02
C SER A 52 -12.88 -7.45 -1.15
N ASN A 53 -12.23 -6.98 -2.22
CA ASN A 53 -11.88 -7.80 -3.37
C ASN A 53 -10.64 -8.67 -3.14
N SER A 54 -9.69 -8.23 -2.30
CA SER A 54 -8.47 -8.99 -2.00
C SER A 54 -8.68 -10.10 -0.96
N MET A 55 -9.47 -9.81 0.07
CA MET A 55 -9.55 -10.61 1.30
C MET A 55 -10.99 -10.98 1.69
N GLY A 56 -11.99 -10.52 0.94
CA GLY A 56 -13.40 -10.68 1.26
C GLY A 56 -13.95 -9.55 2.12
N ALA A 57 -15.22 -9.18 1.88
CA ALA A 57 -15.87 -8.03 2.52
C ALA A 57 -15.96 -8.13 4.05
N MET A 58 -16.08 -9.34 4.59
CA MET A 58 -16.16 -9.59 6.04
C MET A 58 -14.83 -9.40 6.77
N SER A 59 -13.73 -9.19 6.03
CA SER A 59 -12.40 -8.99 6.61
C SER A 59 -12.22 -7.61 7.23
N ILE A 60 -13.10 -6.64 6.96
CA ILE A 60 -12.96 -5.27 7.47
C ILE A 60 -13.69 -5.16 8.80
N LEU A 61 -12.94 -4.93 9.89
CA LEU A 61 -13.51 -4.70 11.22
C LEU A 61 -13.84 -3.22 11.43
N SER A 62 -12.93 -2.35 11.02
CA SER A 62 -13.14 -0.91 11.00
C SER A 62 -12.32 -0.28 9.89
N LEU A 63 -12.84 0.80 9.33
CA LEU A 63 -12.13 1.62 8.36
C LEU A 63 -12.51 3.06 8.64
N GLU A 64 -11.50 3.86 8.97
CA GLU A 64 -11.62 5.27 9.25
C GLU A 64 -10.79 6.01 8.20
N GLY A 65 -11.47 6.56 7.20
CA GLY A 65 -10.92 7.58 6.32
C GLY A 65 -11.64 8.90 6.58
N GLY A 66 -10.99 10.03 6.30
CA GLY A 66 -11.71 11.31 6.24
C GLY A 66 -11.58 12.27 7.42
N ARG A 67 -10.74 12.00 8.43
CA ARG A 67 -10.28 13.10 9.32
C ARG A 67 -9.38 14.07 8.56
N LEU A 68 -8.52 13.55 7.68
CA LEU A 68 -7.65 14.31 6.79
C LEU A 68 -7.57 13.60 5.43
N PRO A 69 -7.43 14.34 4.31
CA PRO A 69 -7.21 13.72 3.00
C PRO A 69 -5.99 12.82 2.96
N ASN A 70 -5.03 13.00 3.87
CA ASN A 70 -3.72 12.35 3.92
C ASN A 70 -3.64 11.13 4.82
N GLU A 71 -4.74 10.71 5.45
CA GLU A 71 -4.74 9.65 6.45
C GLU A 71 -5.76 8.56 6.12
N VAL A 72 -5.38 7.31 6.36
CA VAL A 72 -6.31 6.18 6.44
C VAL A 72 -5.88 5.24 7.56
N THR A 73 -6.86 4.84 8.38
CA THR A 73 -6.68 3.83 9.41
C THR A 73 -7.64 2.69 9.14
N VAL A 74 -7.12 1.45 9.13
CA VAL A 74 -7.91 0.26 8.86
C VAL A 74 -7.57 -0.85 9.84
N SER A 75 -8.59 -1.56 10.30
CA SER A 75 -8.46 -2.79 11.06
C SER A 75 -9.10 -3.92 10.27
N ILE A 76 -8.32 -4.98 10.02
CA ILE A 76 -8.77 -6.16 9.26
C ILE A 76 -8.53 -7.45 10.04
N GLN A 77 -9.37 -8.44 9.77
CA GLN A 77 -9.24 -9.81 10.24
C GLN A 77 -9.56 -10.76 9.08
N PRO A 78 -8.56 -11.15 8.29
CA PRO A 78 -8.77 -12.11 7.21
C PRO A 78 -9.28 -13.46 7.76
N PRO A 79 -10.22 -14.14 7.08
CA PRO A 79 -10.79 -15.42 7.55
C PRO A 79 -9.73 -16.49 7.84
N GLU A 80 -8.70 -16.54 7.00
CA GLU A 80 -7.60 -17.52 7.09
C GLU A 80 -6.57 -17.17 8.16
N ALA A 81 -6.67 -15.99 8.79
CA ALA A 81 -5.71 -15.51 9.76
C ALA A 81 -5.94 -16.04 11.18
N SER A 82 -6.82 -17.04 11.37
CA SER A 82 -7.02 -17.73 12.67
C SER A 82 -7.25 -16.77 13.85
N GLY A 83 -8.04 -15.72 13.63
CA GLY A 83 -8.36 -14.73 14.66
C GLY A 83 -7.35 -13.59 14.81
N VAL A 84 -6.23 -13.59 14.07
CA VAL A 84 -5.27 -12.48 14.07
C VAL A 84 -5.88 -11.23 13.45
N ILE A 85 -5.74 -10.10 14.15
CA ILE A 85 -6.18 -8.78 13.70
C ILE A 85 -4.96 -7.97 13.27
N PHE A 86 -5.04 -7.36 12.09
CA PHE A 86 -4.05 -6.42 11.59
C PHE A 86 -4.63 -5.02 11.61
N LYS A 87 -3.95 -4.08 12.26
CA LYS A 87 -4.28 -2.66 12.19
C LYS A 87 -3.21 -1.95 11.39
N SER A 88 -3.61 -1.19 10.38
CA SER A 88 -2.71 -0.40 9.57
C SER A 88 -3.16 1.05 9.59
N GLN A 89 -2.27 1.93 10.00
CA GLN A 89 -2.41 3.37 9.80
C GLN A 89 -1.43 3.79 8.71
N LEU A 90 -1.89 4.59 7.76
CA LEU A 90 -1.05 5.19 6.73
C LEU A 90 -1.29 6.70 6.71
N LEU A 91 -0.20 7.45 6.89
CA LEU A 91 -0.18 8.91 6.81
C LEU A 91 0.71 9.33 5.63
N THR A 92 0.15 10.02 4.65
CA THR A 92 0.93 10.68 3.59
C THR A 92 1.63 11.90 4.17
N THR A 93 2.96 11.87 4.21
CA THR A 93 3.81 12.93 4.77
C THR A 93 4.33 13.89 3.70
N GLY A 94 4.37 13.45 2.44
CA GLY A 94 4.72 14.28 1.30
C GLY A 94 4.01 13.82 0.04
N ARG A 95 3.57 14.77 -0.78
CA ARG A 95 2.98 14.51 -2.10
C ARG A 95 3.50 15.54 -3.08
N LEU A 96 4.00 15.07 -4.21
CA LEU A 96 4.28 15.87 -5.38
C LEU A 96 3.41 15.36 -6.53
N SER A 97 2.71 16.29 -7.18
CA SER A 97 1.89 16.00 -8.35
C SER A 97 2.34 16.92 -9.48
N SER A 98 2.69 16.34 -10.63
CA SER A 98 3.15 17.11 -11.79
C SER A 98 2.41 16.64 -13.05
N PRO A 99 1.57 17.50 -13.65
CA PRO A 99 1.10 17.24 -15.00
C PRO A 99 2.26 17.47 -15.98
N LEU A 100 2.53 16.51 -16.85
CA LEU A 100 3.33 16.74 -18.06
C LEU A 100 2.35 16.97 -19.21
N PRO A 101 2.13 18.23 -19.62
CA PRO A 101 1.34 18.51 -20.80
C PRO A 101 2.16 18.07 -22.02
N THR A 102 1.91 16.86 -22.51
CA THR A 102 2.35 16.48 -23.86
C THR A 102 1.21 16.75 -24.85
N PRO A 103 1.50 17.20 -26.07
CA PRO A 103 0.47 17.52 -27.06
C PRO A 103 -0.36 16.32 -27.52
N THR A 104 0.07 15.08 -27.22
CA THR A 104 -0.54 13.84 -27.76
C THR A 104 -1.21 12.97 -26.70
N SER A 105 -0.88 13.11 -25.41
CA SER A 105 -1.62 12.49 -24.31
C SER A 105 -1.27 13.18 -22.98
N PRO A 106 -2.25 13.67 -22.21
CA PRO A 106 -1.98 14.25 -20.90
C PRO A 106 -1.45 13.13 -19.99
N THR A 107 -0.17 13.24 -19.64
CA THR A 107 0.47 12.33 -18.69
C THR A 107 0.59 13.03 -17.35
N PHE A 108 0.30 12.31 -16.28
CA PHE A 108 0.29 12.83 -14.93
C PHE A 108 1.17 11.96 -14.04
N TYR A 109 2.03 12.59 -13.24
CA TYR A 109 2.90 11.90 -12.30
C TYR A 109 2.55 12.29 -10.87
N THR A 110 2.57 11.30 -9.99
CA THR A 110 2.43 11.49 -8.55
C THR A 110 3.55 10.77 -7.83
N SER A 111 4.20 11.45 -6.90
CA SER A 111 5.09 10.84 -5.92
C SER A 111 4.51 11.09 -4.54
N GLU A 112 4.28 10.03 -3.78
CA GLU A 112 3.85 10.08 -2.40
C GLU A 112 4.89 9.43 -1.50
N ILE A 113 5.16 10.07 -0.38
CA ILE A 113 5.88 9.45 0.74
C ILE A 113 4.88 9.34 1.88
N GLY A 114 4.79 8.14 2.45
CA GLY A 114 3.92 7.84 3.57
C GLY A 114 4.65 7.15 4.69
N ARG A 115 4.13 7.34 5.90
CA ARG A 115 4.50 6.56 7.08
C ARG A 115 3.39 5.59 7.39
N SER A 116 3.74 4.31 7.53
CA SER A 116 2.82 3.24 7.88
C SER A 116 3.17 2.67 9.25
N VAL A 117 2.15 2.55 10.09
CA VAL A 117 2.22 1.83 11.36
C VAL A 117 1.37 0.57 11.19
N LEU A 118 2.02 -0.59 11.25
CA LEU A 118 1.35 -1.89 11.18
C LEU A 118 1.39 -2.55 12.55
N GLU A 119 0.22 -2.81 13.12
CA GLU A 119 0.08 -3.56 14.36
C GLU A 119 -0.52 -4.92 14.08
N THR A 120 0.07 -5.96 14.68
CA THR A 120 -0.50 -7.31 14.66
C THR A 120 -0.93 -7.67 16.07
N LEU A 121 -2.19 -8.00 16.22
CA LEU A 121 -2.81 -8.43 17.46
C LEU A 121 -3.17 -9.91 17.31
N THR A 122 -2.50 -10.75 18.09
CA THR A 122 -2.78 -12.19 18.13
C THR A 122 -3.43 -12.53 19.47
N PRO A 123 -4.33 -13.53 19.55
CA PRO A 123 -4.97 -13.90 20.81
C PRO A 123 -4.00 -14.34 21.91
N SER A 124 -2.85 -14.91 21.54
CA SER A 124 -1.94 -15.62 22.45
C SER A 124 -0.54 -15.02 22.56
N SER A 125 -0.18 -14.02 21.76
CA SER A 125 1.17 -13.45 21.71
C SER A 125 1.13 -11.93 21.89
N PRO A 126 2.22 -11.32 22.39
CA PRO A 126 2.29 -9.88 22.57
C PRO A 126 2.04 -9.14 21.25
N ARG A 127 1.40 -7.97 21.37
CA ARG A 127 1.22 -7.01 20.27
C ARG A 127 2.58 -6.69 19.65
N THR A 128 2.67 -6.81 18.33
CA THR A 128 3.86 -6.37 17.57
C THR A 128 3.51 -5.13 16.75
N VAL A 129 4.39 -4.13 16.74
CA VAL A 129 4.19 -2.88 16.00
C VAL A 129 5.36 -2.68 15.06
N THR A 130 5.12 -2.64 13.76
CA THR A 130 6.16 -2.37 12.76
C THR A 130 5.96 -0.98 12.18
N LEU A 131 7.02 -0.18 12.23
CA LEU A 131 7.08 1.13 11.59
C LEU A 131 7.73 1.00 10.21
N LYS A 132 7.07 1.56 9.20
CA LYS A 132 7.52 1.54 7.83
C LYS A 132 7.38 2.92 7.20
N GLU A 133 8.28 3.22 6.27
CA GLU A 133 8.09 4.29 5.31
C GLU A 133 7.83 3.68 3.94
N VAL A 134 6.92 4.29 3.19
CA VAL A 134 6.50 3.83 1.88
C VAL A 134 6.62 4.98 0.92
N GLU A 135 7.42 4.79 -0.12
CA GLU A 135 7.47 5.66 -1.29
C GLU A 135 6.61 5.03 -2.38
N THR A 136 5.71 5.81 -2.96
CA THR A 136 4.90 5.39 -4.10
C THR A 136 5.05 6.40 -5.21
N ILE A 137 5.52 5.96 -6.37
CA ILE A 137 5.63 6.78 -7.57
C ILE A 137 4.69 6.18 -8.61
N SER A 138 3.76 6.99 -9.09
CA SER A 138 2.80 6.59 -10.11
C SER A 138 2.86 7.53 -11.30
N SER A 139 2.68 6.95 -12.48
CA SER A 139 2.47 7.66 -13.73
C SER A 139 1.14 7.22 -14.31
N TYR A 140 0.41 8.15 -14.90
CA TYR A 140 -0.90 7.92 -15.49
C TYR A 140 -0.94 8.58 -16.87
N THR A 141 -1.51 7.88 -17.83
CA THR A 141 -1.66 8.32 -19.20
C THR A 141 -3.12 8.16 -19.59
N VAL A 142 -3.77 9.28 -19.92
CA VAL A 142 -5.16 9.24 -20.39
C VAL A 142 -5.15 8.77 -21.84
N ILE A 143 -5.83 7.67 -22.11
CA ILE A 143 -5.95 7.10 -23.46
C ILE A 143 -7.20 7.66 -24.14
N ASN A 144 -8.32 7.71 -23.41
CA ASN A 144 -9.57 8.34 -23.82
C ASN A 144 -10.42 8.66 -22.57
N ASP A 145 -11.64 9.17 -22.77
CA ASP A 145 -12.54 9.59 -21.68
C ASP A 145 -12.94 8.47 -20.71
N ASP A 146 -12.85 7.21 -21.15
CA ASP A 146 -13.27 6.03 -20.39
C ASP A 146 -12.07 5.18 -19.92
N LEU A 147 -10.83 5.50 -20.33
CA LEU A 147 -9.65 4.67 -20.08
C LEU A 147 -8.41 5.47 -19.68
N VAL A 148 -7.87 5.16 -18.50
CA VAL A 148 -6.57 5.65 -18.02
C VAL A 148 -5.67 4.45 -17.73
N LEU A 149 -4.49 4.46 -18.32
CA LEU A 149 -3.44 3.49 -18.01
C LEU A 149 -2.47 4.10 -17.02
N GLY A 150 -1.90 3.30 -16.14
CA GLY A 150 -0.90 3.75 -15.20
C GLY A 150 0.17 2.72 -14.91
N ARG A 151 1.27 3.20 -14.37
CA ARG A 151 2.33 2.39 -13.77
C ARG A 151 2.62 2.93 -12.40
N GLN A 152 2.68 2.05 -11.41
CA GLN A 152 2.98 2.40 -10.04
C GLN A 152 4.13 1.55 -9.52
N ARG A 153 5.14 2.21 -8.97
CA ARG A 153 6.19 1.58 -8.17
C ARG A 153 5.99 1.96 -6.72
N SER A 154 6.01 0.97 -5.84
CA SER A 154 6.03 1.17 -4.39
C SER A 154 7.29 0.57 -3.79
N ALA A 155 8.00 1.35 -2.97
CA ALA A 155 9.17 0.92 -2.22
C ALA A 155 8.91 1.10 -0.73
N THR A 156 9.08 0.03 0.04
CA THR A 156 8.88 0.02 1.49
C THR A 156 10.22 -0.09 2.20
N TYR A 157 10.41 0.77 3.20
CA TYR A 157 11.58 0.86 4.05
C TYR A 157 11.17 0.61 5.49
N LEU A 158 12.01 -0.06 6.26
CA LEU A 158 11.80 -0.15 7.71
C LEU A 158 12.27 1.15 8.35
N THR A 159 11.55 1.54 9.40
CA THR A 159 11.96 2.64 10.28
C THR A 159 12.42 2.03 11.60
N PRO A 160 13.51 2.53 12.23
CA PRO A 160 13.92 2.04 13.54
C PRO A 160 12.83 2.30 14.57
N GLY A 161 12.64 1.37 15.51
CA GLY A 161 11.92 1.65 16.75
C GLY A 161 12.71 2.64 17.61
N GLU A 162 12.01 3.38 18.48
CA GLU A 162 12.64 4.34 19.40
C GLU A 162 13.55 3.65 20.44
N ASP A 163 13.21 2.42 20.83
CA ASP A 163 14.03 1.59 21.70
C ASP A 163 15.06 0.78 20.89
N TYR A 164 16.34 1.01 21.17
CA TYR A 164 17.47 0.28 20.58
C TYR A 164 17.45 -1.23 20.86
N GLY A 165 16.79 -1.68 21.94
CA GLY A 165 16.64 -3.10 22.28
C GLY A 165 15.48 -3.80 21.56
N SER A 166 14.61 -3.03 20.90
CA SER A 166 13.37 -3.53 20.29
C SER A 166 13.61 -4.52 19.15
N VAL A 167 12.59 -5.30 18.81
CA VAL A 167 12.64 -6.21 17.65
C VAL A 167 12.72 -5.38 16.36
N GLU A 168 11.97 -4.28 16.31
CA GLU A 168 11.87 -3.34 15.20
C GLU A 168 13.23 -2.72 14.88
N PHE A 169 13.95 -2.24 15.90
CA PHE A 169 15.29 -1.69 15.73
C PHE A 169 16.27 -2.73 15.18
N ARG A 170 16.23 -3.97 15.69
CA ARG A 170 17.06 -5.08 15.19
C ARG A 170 16.70 -5.46 13.75
N MET A 171 15.41 -5.48 13.40
CA MET A 171 14.96 -5.75 12.03
C MET A 171 15.43 -4.67 11.06
N TRP A 172 15.35 -3.40 11.47
CA TRP A 172 15.85 -2.27 10.71
C TRP A 172 17.37 -2.34 10.50
N GLN A 173 18.14 -2.57 11.56
CA GLN A 173 19.61 -2.72 11.45
C GLN A 173 19.98 -3.83 10.46
N ALA A 174 19.32 -4.98 10.57
CA ALA A 174 19.62 -6.13 9.75
C ALA A 174 19.15 -5.99 8.29
N ALA A 175 18.16 -5.13 8.02
CA ALA A 175 17.77 -4.72 6.67
C ALA A 175 18.78 -3.75 6.00
N GLY A 176 19.83 -3.32 6.70
CA GLY A 176 20.86 -2.41 6.20
C GLY A 176 20.87 -1.04 6.88
N GLY A 177 20.06 -0.84 7.91
CA GLY A 177 20.03 0.39 8.71
C GLY A 177 19.73 1.63 7.87
N VAL A 178 20.53 2.70 8.06
CA VAL A 178 20.38 4.00 7.37
C VAL A 178 20.66 3.93 5.86
N LYS A 179 21.13 2.79 5.32
CA LYS A 179 21.60 2.68 3.93
C LYS A 179 20.50 2.75 2.86
N GLY A 180 19.29 3.18 3.19
CA GLY A 180 18.22 3.46 2.21
C GLY A 180 17.79 2.23 1.39
N ARG A 181 17.95 1.02 1.92
CA ARG A 181 17.57 -0.20 1.21
C ARG A 181 16.09 -0.49 1.44
N ALA A 182 15.32 -0.54 0.36
CA ALA A 182 13.95 -1.01 0.41
C ALA A 182 13.92 -2.51 0.79
N VAL A 183 13.07 -2.87 1.75
CA VAL A 183 12.82 -4.27 2.15
C VAL A 183 11.77 -4.94 1.27
N GLU A 184 11.06 -4.14 0.49
CA GLU A 184 10.07 -4.59 -0.48
C GLU A 184 9.93 -3.52 -1.58
N ILE A 185 9.97 -3.96 -2.82
CA ILE A 185 9.66 -3.15 -3.99
C ILE A 185 8.58 -3.91 -4.76
N ARG A 186 7.54 -3.21 -5.17
CA ARG A 186 6.46 -3.75 -6.01
C ARG A 186 6.20 -2.79 -7.17
N ASP A 187 6.03 -3.37 -8.34
CA ASP A 187 5.66 -2.66 -9.56
C ASP A 187 4.29 -3.17 -10.01
N TYR A 188 3.42 -2.24 -10.39
CA TYR A 188 2.06 -2.51 -10.80
C TYR A 188 1.77 -1.82 -12.12
N GLU A 189 1.09 -2.55 -13.01
CA GLU A 189 0.38 -1.96 -14.12
C GLU A 189 -1.07 -1.71 -13.69
N LEU A 190 -1.55 -0.50 -13.94
CA LEU A 190 -2.86 -0.03 -13.50
C LEU A 190 -3.72 0.24 -14.73
N ILE A 191 -4.96 -0.24 -14.70
CA ILE A 191 -5.95 0.00 -15.74
C ILE A 191 -7.19 0.54 -15.04
N TYR A 192 -7.56 1.77 -15.35
CA TYR A 192 -8.78 2.40 -14.85
C TYR A 192 -9.77 2.53 -15.99
N GLU A 193 -10.91 1.85 -15.85
CA GLU A 193 -12.03 1.93 -16.76
C GLU A 193 -13.21 2.65 -16.10
N ARG A 194 -13.84 3.58 -16.82
CA ARG A 194 -15.04 4.25 -16.32
C ARG A 194 -16.19 3.24 -16.23
N VAL A 195 -16.69 3.03 -15.02
CA VAL A 195 -17.90 2.24 -14.79
C VAL A 195 -19.12 3.06 -15.25
N ARG A 196 -19.97 2.45 -16.08
CA ARG A 196 -21.21 3.03 -16.60
C ARG A 196 -22.40 2.69 -15.72
#